data_AF-A0A1M3IH80-F1
#
_entry.id   AF-A0A1M3IH80-F1
#
_cell.length_a   1.000
_cell.length_b   1.000
_cell.length_c   1.000
_cell.angle_alpha   90.00
_cell.angle_beta   90.00
_cell.angle_gamma   90.00
#
_symmetry.space_group_name_H-M   'P 1'
#
loop_
_entity.id
_entity.type
_entity.pdbx_description
1 polymer ?
#
loop_
_entity_poly.entity_id
_entity_poly.type
_entity_poly.pdbx_seq_one_letter_code
_entity_poly.pdbx_strand_id
1 'polypeptide(L)'
;MNALTNAVAVVFPGVDTTDVVNASVTHTANVLIKEPFNPSKDYTKFFKRSRKLITTDLMNLLFIYPDGSSVMVQDLVALKNALKKAAIANGAFA
;
A
#
# COMPACT_ATOMS: atom_id res chain seq x y z
N MET A 1 -8.57 -18.84 -6.58
CA MET A 1 -7.79 -17.69 -6.09
C MET A 1 -8.52 -16.42 -6.51
N ASN A 2 -9.12 -15.68 -5.57
CA ASN A 2 -9.79 -14.42 -5.88
C ASN A 2 -8.72 -13.36 -6.17
N ALA A 3 -8.52 -13.00 -7.43
CA ALA A 3 -7.56 -11.98 -7.88
C ALA A 3 -7.83 -10.57 -7.31
N LEU A 4 -8.92 -10.38 -6.56
CA LEU A 4 -9.33 -9.12 -5.95
C LEU A 4 -8.58 -8.79 -4.64
N THR A 5 -7.84 -9.73 -4.05
CA THR A 5 -7.15 -9.53 -2.77
C THR A 5 -5.63 -9.37 -2.91
N ASN A 6 -5.07 -9.50 -4.11
CA ASN A 6 -3.63 -9.32 -4.33
C ASN A 6 -3.20 -7.88 -4.00
N ALA A 7 -2.11 -7.74 -3.25
CA ALA A 7 -1.59 -6.44 -2.85
C ALA A 7 -0.06 -6.38 -2.87
N VAL A 8 0.45 -5.19 -3.14
CA VAL A 8 1.85 -4.81 -2.89
C VAL A 8 1.92 -4.16 -1.51
N ALA A 9 2.67 -4.78 -0.61
CA ALA A 9 2.95 -4.23 0.71
C ALA A 9 4.04 -3.15 0.59
N VAL A 10 3.66 -1.90 0.83
CA VAL A 10 4.56 -0.76 0.94
C VAL A 10 4.95 -0.62 2.42
N VAL A 11 6.19 -0.98 2.71
CA VAL A 11 6.73 -1.13 4.07
C VAL A 11 7.54 0.10 4.42
N PHE A 12 7.17 0.76 5.51
CA PHE A 12 7.89 1.94 5.98
C PHE A 12 9.15 1.56 6.79
N PRO A 13 10.14 2.45 6.89
CA PRO A 13 11.27 2.24 7.78
C PRO A 13 10.80 2.01 9.22
N GLY A 14 11.31 0.95 9.87
CA GLY A 14 10.92 0.59 11.25
C GLY A 14 9.71 -0.34 11.38
N VAL A 15 9.21 -0.87 10.26
CA VAL A 15 8.13 -1.87 10.25
C VAL A 15 8.71 -3.28 10.32
N ASP A 16 8.16 -4.12 11.19
CA ASP A 16 8.57 -5.51 11.32
C ASP A 16 7.80 -6.42 10.36
N THR A 17 8.37 -7.59 10.08
CA THR A 17 7.70 -8.63 9.28
C THR A 17 6.37 -9.08 9.89
N THR A 18 6.25 -9.03 11.22
CA THR A 18 5.02 -9.32 11.96
C THR A 18 3.90 -8.34 11.61
N ASP A 19 4.20 -7.05 11.48
CA ASP A 19 3.21 -6.04 11.09
C ASP A 19 2.71 -6.27 9.67
N VAL A 20 3.59 -6.72 8.77
CA VAL A 20 3.22 -7.09 7.41
C VAL A 20 2.25 -8.27 7.40
N VAL A 21 2.51 -9.29 8.23
CA VAL A 21 1.62 -10.45 8.36
C VAL A 21 0.29 -10.02 8.97
N ASN A 22 0.29 -9.25 10.05
CA ASN A 22 -0.92 -8.74 10.70
C ASN A 22 -1.77 -7.89 9.75
N ALA A 23 -1.14 -7.01 8.96
CA ALA A 23 -1.81 -6.21 7.95
C ALA A 23 -2.44 -7.08 6.84
N SER A 24 -1.72 -8.10 6.37
CA SER A 24 -2.23 -9.02 5.36
C SER A 24 -3.47 -9.78 5.84
N VAL A 25 -3.47 -10.24 7.09
CA VAL A 25 -4.62 -10.93 7.71
C VAL A 25 -5.77 -9.96 7.93
N THR A 26 -5.49 -8.76 8.46
CA THR A 26 -6.51 -7.74 8.77
C THR A 26 -7.27 -7.28 7.53
N HIS A 27 -6.55 -7.02 6.44
CA HIS A 27 -7.15 -6.56 5.18
C HIS A 27 -7.52 -7.72 4.24
N THR A 28 -7.38 -8.97 4.68
CA THR A 28 -7.55 -10.17 3.84
C THR A 28 -6.79 -10.04 2.51
N ALA A 29 -5.62 -9.40 2.56
CA ALA A 29 -4.82 -9.05 1.40
C ALA A 29 -3.71 -10.09 1.20
N ASN A 30 -3.61 -10.62 -0.02
CA ASN A 30 -2.53 -11.50 -0.40
C ASN A 30 -1.31 -10.66 -0.82
N VAL A 31 -0.35 -10.50 0.09
CA VAL A 31 0.87 -9.74 -0.16
C VAL A 31 1.77 -10.52 -1.12
N LEU A 32 1.76 -10.12 -2.40
CA LEU A 32 2.60 -10.75 -3.44
C LEU A 32 4.00 -10.14 -3.49
N ILE A 33 4.09 -8.84 -3.24
CA ILE A 33 5.33 -8.06 -3.36
C ILE A 33 5.45 -7.21 -2.10
N LYS A 34 6.66 -7.15 -1.54
CA LYS A 34 7.02 -6.23 -0.45
C LYS A 34 8.01 -5.23 -1.00
N GLU A 35 7.73 -3.95 -0.84
CA GLU A 35 8.63 -2.87 -1.26
C GLU A 35 8.80 -1.83 -0.17
N PRO A 36 10.00 -1.25 -0.01
CA PRO A 36 10.19 -0.14 0.90
C PRO A 36 9.42 1.09 0.40
N PHE A 37 8.87 1.87 1.34
CA PHE A 37 8.27 3.15 1.01
C PHE A 37 9.31 4.09 0.36
N ASN A 38 8.96 4.63 -0.80
CA ASN A 38 9.79 5.57 -1.53
C ASN A 38 8.95 6.81 -1.88
N PRO A 39 9.25 7.99 -1.29
CA PRO A 39 8.48 9.21 -1.52
C PRO A 39 8.60 9.73 -2.96
N SER A 40 9.66 9.36 -3.70
CA SER A 40 9.85 9.72 -5.10
C SER A 40 9.10 8.78 -6.06
N LYS A 41 8.51 7.69 -5.56
CA LYS A 41 7.77 6.74 -6.38
C LYS A 41 6.35 7.23 -6.61
N ASP A 42 5.93 7.20 -7.86
CA ASP A 42 4.56 7.52 -8.23
C ASP A 42 3.63 6.32 -8.01
N TYR A 43 3.05 6.24 -6.81
CA TYR A 43 2.06 5.22 -6.43
C TYR A 43 0.70 5.39 -7.13
N THR A 44 0.45 6.51 -7.83
CA THR A 44 -0.80 6.67 -8.60
C THR A 44 -0.86 5.76 -9.83
N LYS A 45 0.29 5.27 -10.29
CA LYS A 45 0.41 4.34 -11.43
C LYS A 45 -0.29 3.00 -11.17
N PHE A 46 -0.48 2.62 -9.90
CA PHE A 46 -1.26 1.44 -9.52
C PHE A 46 -2.77 1.66 -9.70
N PHE A 47 -3.25 2.91 -9.80
CA PHE A 47 -4.67 3.26 -9.91
C PHE A 47 -5.09 3.70 -11.33
N LYS A 48 -4.32 3.38 -12.37
CA LYS A 48 -4.56 3.91 -13.74
C LYS A 48 -6.02 3.72 -14.17
N ARG A 49 -6.71 4.86 -14.27
CA ARG A 49 -8.11 4.97 -14.68
C ARG A 49 -8.24 4.79 -16.20
N SER A 50 -8.59 3.56 -16.60
CA SER A 50 -9.38 3.19 -17.78
C SER A 50 -8.76 3.11 -19.20
N ARG A 51 -9.07 1.96 -19.83
CA ARG A 51 -9.79 1.78 -21.13
C ARG A 51 -9.09 1.06 -22.29
N LYS A 52 -7.78 0.80 -22.24
CA LYS A 52 -7.12 -0.11 -23.19
C LYS A 52 -5.93 -0.74 -22.49
N LEU A 53 -6.13 -1.94 -21.96
CA LEU A 53 -5.14 -3.00 -21.74
C LEU A 53 -5.73 -3.92 -20.67
N ILE A 54 -6.35 -5.00 -21.16
CA ILE A 54 -6.50 -6.21 -20.39
C ILE A 54 -5.07 -6.72 -20.20
N THR A 55 -4.45 -6.36 -19.09
CA THR A 55 -3.22 -6.99 -18.62
C THR A 55 -3.37 -7.10 -17.11
N THR A 56 -4.08 -8.18 -16.76
CA THR A 56 -3.89 -9.06 -15.60
C THR A 56 -3.18 -8.46 -14.38
N ASP A 57 -3.89 -8.44 -13.25
CA ASP A 57 -3.53 -7.99 -11.90
C ASP A 57 -3.77 -6.50 -11.59
N LEU A 58 -5.04 -6.21 -11.28
CA LEU A 58 -5.44 -5.12 -10.39
C LEU A 58 -4.80 -5.37 -9.01
N MET A 59 -3.55 -4.93 -8.81
CA MET A 59 -2.88 -5.04 -7.50
C MET A 59 -3.27 -3.86 -6.61
N ASN A 60 -3.75 -4.17 -5.41
CA ASN A 60 -3.98 -3.16 -4.38
C ASN A 60 -2.63 -2.72 -3.77
N LEU A 61 -2.58 -1.53 -3.17
CA LEU A 61 -1.44 -1.16 -2.33
C LEU A 61 -1.82 -1.32 -0.87
N LEU A 62 -0.95 -1.90 -0.08
CA LEU A 62 -1.10 -2.02 1.37
C LEU A 62 0.04 -1.28 2.04
N PHE A 63 -0.24 -0.07 2.54
CA PHE A 63 0.74 0.74 3.25
C PHE A 63 0.81 0.28 4.69
N ILE A 64 2.00 -0.02 5.19
CA ILE A 64 2.22 -0.53 6.55
C ILE A 64 3.20 0.41 7.23
N TYR A 65 2.80 1.01 8.33
CA TYR A 65 3.50 2.07 9.04
C TYR A 65 4.22 1.53 10.28
N PRO A 66 5.26 2.21 10.78
CA PRO A 66 6.04 1.74 11.93
C PRO A 66 5.26 1.75 13.26
N ASP A 67 4.07 2.36 13.29
CA ASP A 67 3.13 2.27 14.42
C ASP A 67 2.33 0.95 14.42
N GLY A 68 2.64 0.02 13.51
CA GLY A 68 1.91 -1.24 13.30
C GLY A 68 0.58 -1.07 12.55
N SER A 69 0.20 0.16 12.20
CA SER A 69 -1.02 0.41 11.45
C SER A 69 -0.84 0.10 9.98
N SER A 70 -1.96 -0.18 9.30
CA SER A 70 -1.95 -0.44 7.87
C SER A 70 -3.16 0.15 7.16
N VAL A 71 -2.96 0.58 5.92
CA VAL A 71 -3.98 1.18 5.06
C VAL A 71 -3.98 0.47 3.73
N MET A 72 -5.10 -0.21 3.43
CA MET A 72 -5.36 -0.72 2.09
C MET A 72 -5.85 0.41 1.20
N VAL A 73 -5.11 0.65 0.12
CA VAL A 73 -5.39 1.70 -0.83
C VAL A 73 -6.15 1.11 -2.00
N GLN A 74 -7.44 1.41 -2.04
CA GLN A 74 -8.35 0.96 -3.10
C GLN A 74 -8.72 2.10 -4.07
N ASP A 75 -8.48 3.35 -3.67
CA ASP A 75 -8.76 4.53 -4.48
C ASP A 75 -7.73 5.66 -4.25
N LEU A 76 -7.87 6.74 -5.03
CA LEU A 76 -7.00 7.92 -4.92
C LEU A 76 -7.16 8.67 -3.58
N VAL A 77 -8.29 8.51 -2.89
CA VAL A 77 -8.55 9.20 -1.61
C VAL A 77 -7.78 8.50 -0.50
N ALA A 78 -7.90 7.17 -0.42
CA ALA A 78 -7.10 6.31 0.42
C ALA A 78 -5.61 6.50 0.15
N LEU A 79 -5.21 6.71 -1.13
CA LEU A 79 -3.80 6.94 -1.46
C LEU A 79 -3.32 8.26 -0.88
N LYS A 80 -4.09 9.34 -1.05
CA LYS A 80 -3.76 10.65 -0.48
C LYS A 80 -3.69 10.58 1.04
N ASN A 81 -4.62 9.87 1.68
CA ASN A 81 -4.63 9.70 3.13
C ASN A 81 -3.41 8.89 3.59
N ALA A 82 -3.06 7.83 2.86
CA ALA A 82 -1.87 7.03 3.13
C ALA A 82 -0.58 7.85 2.98
N LEU A 83 -0.43 8.60 1.89
CA LEU A 83 0.71 9.49 1.67
C LEU A 83 0.76 10.64 2.68
N LYS A 84 -0.38 11.17 3.12
CA LYS A 84 -0.42 12.18 4.19
C LYS A 84 0.03 11.58 5.51
N LYS A 85 -0.43 10.37 5.85
CA LYS A 85 0.03 9.65 7.05
C LYS A 85 1.52 9.31 6.97
N ALA A 86 2.00 8.91 5.78
CA ALA A 86 3.41 8.68 5.47
C ALA A 86 4.27 9.93 5.70
N ALA A 87 3.80 11.10 5.24
CA ALA A 87 4.47 12.37 5.44
C ALA A 87 4.55 12.75 6.93
N ILE A 88 3.48 12.52 7.69
CA ILE A 88 3.46 12.73 9.15
C ILE A 88 4.42 11.77 9.85
N ALA A 89 4.42 10.49 9.50
CA ALA A 89 5.31 9.48 10.07
C ALA A 89 6.80 9.77 9.81
N ASN A 90 7.11 10.41 8.67
CA ASN A 90 8.48 10.84 8.32
C ASN A 90 8.84 12.24 8.87
N GLY A 91 7.99 12.86 9.71
CA GLY A 91 8.27 14.17 10.31
C GLY A 91 8.18 15.36 9.35
N ALA A 92 7.52 15.22 8.19
CA ALA A 92 7.41 16.30 7.19
C ALA A 92 6.37 17.38 7.55
N PHE A 93 5.65 17.22 8.67
CA PHE A 93 4.79 18.24 9.26
C PHE A 93 5.14 18.41 10.73
N ALA A 94 6.16 19.24 10.99
CA ALA A 94 6.43 19.87 12.27
C ALA A 94 6.21 21.39 12.11
#